data_AF-A0A0F3GWM8-F1
#
_entry.id   AF-A0A0F3GWM8-F1
#
_cell.length_a   1.000
_cell.length_b   1.000
_cell.length_c   1.000
_cell.angle_alpha   90.00
_cell.angle_beta   90.00
_cell.angle_gamma   90.00
#
_symmetry.space_group_name_H-M   'P 1'
#
loop_
_entity.id
_entity.type
_entity.pdbx_description
1 polymer ?
#
loop_
_entity_poly.entity_id
_entity_poly.type
_entity_poly.pdbx_seq_one_letter_code
_entity_poly.pdbx_strand_id
1 'polypeptide(L)'
;MRVDGKTLINSQLFTNSIRWKFLAVTVGLMVSVVAIITVIHISVQEAALRKESNTYIRTMKLSIKERAKDLANGLKAIVEEALATLDLSGIIKQTDKAVNAGKESGEPAYIILMANDSTALIHTLMPQLRQSKLTEQEDMFAIAQHQETINEFTKGENEYMEIIVPVNLASQPWGVLRIGYSDERLNKMIKETHKTIELKTQDMIIRSIVIAILSITVTAIIILILSDRLTRPLISLTNTAEEIAKGNFSATDRIAISSKDEVGILAHAFVEMTHKLSSSHKQLEQYSKTLEVRVEERTKELHEINISLKSERSLLEAAHKKITDSIQYASMIQNVILPDDTVIDRYFSEHFVIWQPKDVVGGDIYIIDALMRDECLVSVIDCTGHGVPGAFVTMLVRTIWPNVVDGISADSGGITPGRILSTFSKSIRELLKQDVADCQSNVGLDGGVLYLNRKHHIVRYAGASVHLLMCRNGKVDVIKGNRQGVGYKNSNPNYTYNNVEIDITSGDMFYIATDGYIDQNGGAKDLPFGRRRLISIIENNWHRPMAEQRDALLAQLCSYQGKSDRTDDITVVGLKI
;
A
#
# COMPACT_ATOMS: atom_id res chain seq x y z
N MET A 1 46.59 19.66 19.86
CA MET A 1 45.75 20.79 19.43
C MET A 1 44.95 20.37 18.21
N ARG A 2 43.71 19.91 18.39
CA ARG A 2 42.75 19.71 17.29
C ARG A 2 41.64 20.72 17.55
N VAL A 3 41.62 21.74 16.70
CA VAL A 3 40.75 22.91 16.82
C VAL A 3 39.31 22.48 16.51
N ASP A 4 38.40 22.91 17.39
CA ASP A 4 36.97 22.65 17.37
C ASP A 4 36.30 23.06 16.04
N GLY A 5 35.81 22.06 15.30
CA GLY A 5 34.88 22.25 14.18
C GLY A 5 33.44 22.55 14.62
N LYS A 6 33.15 22.60 15.93
CA LYS A 6 31.82 22.89 16.47
C LYS A 6 31.50 24.39 16.56
N THR A 7 32.50 25.28 16.49
CA THR A 7 32.30 26.72 16.65
C THR A 7 31.91 27.43 15.34
N LEU A 8 32.20 26.85 14.18
CA LEU A 8 31.89 27.45 12.86
C LEU A 8 30.47 27.13 12.35
N ILE A 9 29.83 26.06 12.81
CA ILE A 9 28.46 25.69 12.40
C ILE A 9 27.42 26.56 13.12
N ASN A 10 27.73 27.05 14.32
CA ASN A 10 26.81 27.89 15.09
C ASN A 10 26.65 29.32 14.53
N SER A 11 27.61 29.85 13.76
CA SER A 11 27.48 31.20 13.18
C SER A 11 26.61 31.22 11.91
N GLN A 12 26.58 30.14 11.13
CA GLN A 12 25.70 30.00 9.95
C GLN A 12 24.24 29.66 10.31
N LEU A 13 23.99 29.07 11.48
CA LEU A 13 22.63 28.80 11.96
C LEU A 13 21.94 30.04 12.55
N PHE A 14 22.71 31.04 13.00
CA PHE A 14 22.13 32.27 13.56
C PHE A 14 21.40 33.10 12.51
N THR A 15 21.98 33.26 11.31
CA THR A 15 21.39 34.07 10.23
C THR A 15 20.20 33.42 9.53
N ASN A 16 20.00 32.11 9.70
CA ASN A 16 18.92 31.35 9.05
C ASN A 16 17.77 30.95 9.98
N SER A 17 17.83 31.32 11.27
CA SER A 17 16.74 31.05 12.20
C SER A 17 15.46 31.79 11.76
N ILE A 18 14.30 31.15 11.97
CA ILE A 18 12.98 31.74 11.72
C ILE A 18 12.86 33.11 12.42
N ARG A 19 13.49 33.26 13.60
CA ARG A 19 13.56 34.53 14.34
C ARG A 19 14.16 35.66 13.52
N TRP A 20 15.34 35.44 12.95
CA TRP A 20 16.06 36.47 12.20
C TRP A 20 15.37 36.82 10.89
N LYS A 21 14.79 35.83 10.20
CA LYS A 21 14.01 36.06 8.97
C LYS A 21 12.74 36.87 9.26
N PHE A 22 12.00 36.50 10.30
CA PHE A 22 10.81 37.23 10.72
C PHE A 22 11.14 38.66 11.17
N LEU A 23 12.19 38.83 11.98
CA LEU A 23 12.62 40.14 12.47
C LEU A 23 13.11 41.05 11.32
N ALA A 24 13.90 40.53 10.39
CA ALA A 24 14.40 41.31 9.26
C ALA A 24 13.27 41.81 8.34
N VAL A 25 12.31 40.95 7.98
CA VAL A 25 11.19 41.31 7.10
C VAL A 25 10.26 42.30 7.77
N THR A 26 9.89 42.07 9.04
CA THR A 26 8.95 42.94 9.77
C THR A 26 9.55 44.31 10.08
N VAL A 27 10.81 44.37 10.53
CA VAL A 27 11.50 45.64 10.79
C VAL A 27 11.72 46.43 9.50
N GLY A 28 12.14 45.77 8.41
CA GLY A 28 12.34 46.43 7.12
C GLY A 28 11.05 47.05 6.55
N LEU A 29 9.96 46.28 6.57
CA LEU A 29 8.65 46.76 6.12
C LEU A 29 8.16 47.91 7.01
N MET A 30 8.32 47.80 8.32
CA MET A 30 7.89 48.82 9.25
C MET A 30 8.67 50.14 9.10
N VAL A 31 10.00 50.09 9.01
CA VAL A 31 10.83 51.29 8.79
C VAL A 31 10.42 51.99 7.49
N SER A 32 10.12 51.23 6.43
CA SER A 32 9.64 51.81 5.17
C SER A 32 8.31 52.53 5.33
N VAL A 33 7.34 51.94 6.04
CA VAL A 33 6.01 52.53 6.28
C VAL A 33 6.11 53.79 7.13
N VAL A 34 6.87 53.74 8.24
CA VAL A 34 7.06 54.92 9.10
C VAL A 34 7.74 56.05 8.32
N ALA A 35 8.80 55.75 7.56
CA ALA A 35 9.49 56.75 6.75
C ALA A 35 8.56 57.43 5.73
N ILE A 36 7.75 56.65 5.00
CA ILE A 36 6.78 57.17 4.04
C ILE A 36 5.77 58.09 4.74
N ILE A 37 5.20 57.65 5.87
CA ILE A 37 4.22 58.45 6.63
C ILE A 37 4.85 59.74 7.15
N THR A 38 6.08 59.70 7.67
CA THR A 38 6.78 60.89 8.17
C THR A 38 7.05 61.90 7.06
N VAL A 39 7.49 61.44 5.87
CA VAL A 39 7.71 62.32 4.71
C VAL A 39 6.41 62.98 4.26
N ILE A 40 5.31 62.21 4.18
CA ILE A 40 3.99 62.75 3.83
C ILE A 40 3.57 63.81 4.88
N HIS A 41 3.70 63.51 6.17
CA HIS A 41 3.31 64.43 7.24
C HIS A 41 4.05 65.77 7.17
N ILE A 42 5.38 65.74 7.03
CA ILE A 42 6.21 66.94 6.93
C ILE A 42 5.80 67.76 5.70
N SER A 43 5.61 67.11 4.54
CA SER A 43 5.26 67.80 3.30
C SER A 43 3.92 68.54 3.38
N VAL A 44 2.91 67.94 4.04
CA VAL A 44 1.58 68.54 4.22
C VAL A 44 1.65 69.73 5.17
N GLN A 45 2.38 69.62 6.28
CA GLN A 45 2.48 70.72 7.24
C GLN A 45 3.31 71.89 6.73
N GLU A 46 4.39 71.63 5.98
CA GLU A 46 5.19 72.69 5.35
C GLU A 46 4.33 73.48 4.34
N ALA A 47 3.52 72.79 3.53
CA ALA A 47 2.60 73.44 2.60
C ALA A 47 1.55 74.31 3.33
N ALA A 48 1.02 73.84 4.46
CA ALA A 48 0.09 74.60 5.29
C ALA A 48 0.73 75.88 5.87
N LEU A 49 1.92 75.77 6.44
CA LEU A 49 2.67 76.90 7.01
C LEU A 49 3.02 77.96 5.94
N ARG A 50 3.47 77.53 4.75
CA ARG A 50 3.75 78.44 3.63
C ARG A 50 2.50 79.21 3.19
N LYS A 51 1.36 78.52 3.11
CA LYS A 51 0.07 79.13 2.73
C LYS A 51 -0.38 80.18 3.76
N GLU A 52 -0.28 79.87 5.06
CA GLU A 52 -0.61 80.79 6.15
C GLU A 52 0.28 82.04 6.11
N SER A 53 1.59 81.85 5.96
CA SER A 53 2.58 82.94 5.84
C SER A 53 2.28 83.89 4.68
N ASN A 54 2.08 83.36 3.48
CA ASN A 54 1.80 84.18 2.30
C ASN A 54 0.52 85.00 2.47
N THR A 55 -0.48 84.42 3.14
CA THR A 55 -1.74 85.11 3.46
C THR A 55 -1.53 86.22 4.49
N TYR A 56 -0.68 85.99 5.50
CA TYR A 56 -0.33 86.98 6.51
C TYR A 56 0.42 88.18 5.92
N ILE A 57 1.47 87.94 5.12
CA ILE A 57 2.24 88.99 4.44
C ILE A 57 1.33 89.83 3.54
N ARG A 58 0.46 89.18 2.75
CA ARG A 58 -0.49 89.87 1.86
C ARG A 58 -1.44 90.79 2.65
N THR A 59 -2.01 90.28 3.74
CA THR A 59 -2.92 91.05 4.60
C THR A 59 -2.20 92.22 5.27
N MET A 60 -0.95 92.03 5.69
CA MET A 60 -0.12 93.07 6.29
C MET A 60 0.14 94.22 5.29
N LYS A 61 0.57 93.91 4.05
CA LYS A 61 0.77 94.91 2.99
C LYS A 61 -0.49 95.73 2.73
N LEU A 62 -1.65 95.07 2.62
CA LEU A 62 -2.95 95.74 2.43
C LEU A 62 -3.31 96.64 3.61
N SER A 63 -3.11 96.18 4.85
CA SER A 63 -3.40 96.96 6.05
C SER A 63 -2.54 98.21 6.18
N ILE A 64 -1.27 98.16 5.76
CA ILE A 64 -0.40 99.35 5.75
C ILE A 64 -0.90 100.35 4.71
N LYS A 65 -1.26 99.87 3.52
CA LYS A 65 -1.80 100.70 2.44
C LYS A 65 -3.07 101.45 2.85
N GLU A 66 -4.02 100.75 3.49
CA GLU A 66 -5.26 101.37 4.00
C GLU A 66 -4.98 102.40 5.10
N ARG A 67 -4.15 102.08 6.08
CA ARG A 67 -3.79 103.03 7.15
C ARG A 67 -3.10 104.28 6.62
N ALA A 68 -2.24 104.11 5.62
CA ALA A 68 -1.54 105.20 4.97
C ALA A 68 -2.53 106.13 4.25
N LYS A 69 -3.53 105.54 3.57
CA LYS A 69 -4.61 106.28 2.91
C LYS A 69 -5.47 107.05 3.92
N ASP A 70 -5.83 106.44 5.05
CA ASP A 70 -6.61 107.10 6.10
C ASP A 70 -5.87 108.31 6.68
N LEU A 71 -4.58 108.17 6.96
CA LEU A 71 -3.75 109.28 7.44
C LEU A 71 -3.67 110.41 6.41
N ALA A 72 -3.51 110.06 5.13
CA ALA A 72 -3.42 111.04 4.05
C ALA A 72 -4.70 111.86 3.90
N ASN A 73 -5.85 111.21 3.97
CA ASN A 73 -7.14 111.89 3.93
C ASN A 73 -7.41 112.72 5.19
N GLY A 74 -7.01 112.24 6.38
CA GLY A 74 -7.11 113.00 7.62
C GLY A 74 -6.26 114.28 7.60
N LEU A 75 -5.00 114.17 7.19
CA LEU A 75 -4.11 115.33 7.09
C LEU A 75 -4.53 116.30 5.99
N LYS A 76 -5.05 115.81 4.86
CA LYS A 76 -5.61 116.68 3.81
C LYS A 76 -6.66 117.63 4.38
N ALA A 77 -7.64 117.11 5.13
CA ALA A 77 -8.71 117.93 5.70
C ALA A 77 -8.17 119.04 6.62
N ILE A 78 -7.19 118.70 7.46
CA ILE A 78 -6.53 119.64 8.37
C ILE A 78 -5.74 120.70 7.58
N VAL A 79 -5.02 120.29 6.54
CA VAL A 79 -4.25 121.20 5.68
C VAL A 79 -5.18 122.18 4.95
N GLU A 80 -6.29 121.71 4.38
CA GLU A 80 -7.25 122.57 3.68
C GLU A 80 -7.87 123.62 4.63
N GLU A 81 -8.22 123.22 5.86
CA GLU A 81 -8.73 124.13 6.89
C GLU A 81 -7.67 125.15 7.34
N ALA A 82 -6.45 124.70 7.58
CA ALA A 82 -5.37 125.56 8.05
C ALA A 82 -4.85 126.52 6.95
N LEU A 83 -4.90 126.13 5.68
CA LEU A 83 -4.61 127.02 4.56
C LEU A 83 -5.68 128.12 4.43
N ALA A 84 -6.95 127.80 4.70
CA ALA A 84 -8.03 128.80 4.69
C ALA A 84 -7.92 129.81 5.85
N THR A 85 -7.35 129.39 6.98
CA THR A 85 -7.17 130.23 8.19
C THR A 85 -5.78 130.86 8.31
N LEU A 86 -4.86 130.58 7.37
CA LEU A 86 -3.47 131.03 7.35
C LEU A 86 -2.62 130.57 8.56
N ASP A 87 -3.00 129.48 9.25
CA ASP A 87 -2.22 128.90 10.35
C ASP A 87 -1.17 127.89 9.87
N LEU A 88 -0.12 128.39 9.23
CA LEU A 88 1.00 127.57 8.76
C LEU A 88 1.79 126.91 9.91
N SER A 89 1.85 127.54 11.09
CA SER A 89 2.58 127.00 12.24
C SER A 89 1.87 125.78 12.84
N GLY A 90 0.53 125.77 12.84
CA GLY A 90 -0.28 124.63 13.25
C GLY A 90 -0.06 123.41 12.37
N ILE A 91 -0.04 123.58 11.04
CA ILE A 91 0.19 122.47 10.10
C ILE A 91 1.57 121.87 10.31
N ILE A 92 2.63 122.68 10.38
CA ILE A 92 4.00 122.20 10.59
C ILE A 92 4.08 121.34 11.86
N LYS A 93 3.47 121.80 12.97
CA LYS A 93 3.46 121.05 14.22
C LYS A 93 2.69 119.73 14.11
N GLN A 94 1.59 119.70 13.36
CA GLN A 94 0.81 118.48 13.16
C GLN A 94 1.50 117.49 12.22
N THR A 95 2.12 117.95 11.12
CA THR A 95 2.89 117.09 10.21
C THR A 95 4.15 116.58 10.88
N ASP A 96 4.86 117.41 11.65
CA ASP A 96 6.02 116.97 12.43
C ASP A 96 5.58 115.99 13.52
N LYS A 97 4.40 116.16 14.13
CA LYS A 97 3.83 115.18 15.09
C LYS A 97 3.48 113.86 14.39
N ALA A 98 2.87 113.88 13.21
CA ALA A 98 2.52 112.67 12.45
C ALA A 98 3.75 111.90 11.94
N VAL A 99 4.89 112.58 11.72
CA VAL A 99 6.15 111.90 11.39
C VAL A 99 6.89 111.44 12.65
N ASN A 100 6.87 112.23 13.74
CA ASN A 100 7.60 111.90 14.96
C ASN A 100 6.87 110.89 15.87
N ALA A 101 5.53 110.91 15.94
CA ALA A 101 4.78 109.83 16.58
C ALA A 101 5.04 108.49 15.86
N GLY A 102 5.32 108.57 14.56
CA GLY A 102 5.67 107.45 13.68
C GLY A 102 6.98 106.73 13.93
N LYS A 103 7.92 107.32 14.68
CA LYS A 103 9.20 106.68 14.97
C LYS A 103 9.05 105.35 15.73
N GLU A 104 7.90 105.10 16.36
CA GLU A 104 7.62 103.84 17.07
C GLU A 104 6.47 103.03 16.45
N SER A 105 5.47 103.65 15.81
CA SER A 105 4.17 103.03 15.42
C SER A 105 3.94 102.70 13.93
N GLY A 106 4.87 103.02 13.02
CA GLY A 106 4.72 102.71 11.58
C GLY A 106 3.96 103.79 10.80
N GLU A 107 4.17 105.05 11.17
CA GLU A 107 3.63 106.23 10.48
C GLU A 107 4.65 106.72 9.43
N PRO A 108 4.37 107.78 8.65
CA PRO A 108 5.11 108.07 7.43
C PRO A 108 6.54 108.50 7.70
N ALA A 109 7.45 108.02 6.85
CA ALA A 109 8.85 108.41 6.84
C ALA A 109 9.02 109.91 6.57
N TYR A 110 8.16 110.50 5.73
CA TYR A 110 8.12 111.94 5.52
C TYR A 110 6.75 112.43 5.05
N ILE A 111 6.53 113.73 5.21
CA ILE A 111 5.37 114.46 4.71
C ILE A 111 5.89 115.71 4.00
N ILE A 112 5.38 115.96 2.81
CA ILE A 112 5.69 117.15 2.00
C ILE A 112 4.36 117.80 1.60
N LEU A 113 4.20 119.09 1.90
CA LEU A 113 3.09 119.90 1.39
C LEU A 113 3.65 120.87 0.38
N MET A 114 3.13 120.83 -0.84
CA MET A 114 3.67 121.59 -1.96
C MET A 114 2.56 122.29 -2.73
N ALA A 115 2.76 123.57 -3.04
CA ALA A 115 1.85 124.34 -3.89
C ALA A 115 2.02 123.97 -5.38
N ASN A 116 1.03 124.31 -6.21
CA ASN A 116 1.04 124.00 -7.66
C ASN A 116 2.22 124.60 -8.44
N ASP A 117 2.92 125.59 -7.90
CA ASP A 117 4.11 126.20 -8.50
C ASP A 117 5.43 125.50 -8.12
N SER A 118 5.30 124.31 -7.50
CA SER A 118 6.34 123.46 -6.92
C SER A 118 6.98 123.99 -5.64
N THR A 119 6.42 125.02 -5.01
CA THR A 119 6.97 125.54 -3.75
C THR A 119 6.59 124.64 -2.58
N ALA A 120 7.59 124.09 -1.86
CA ALA A 120 7.37 123.32 -0.65
C ALA A 120 7.03 124.22 0.54
N LEU A 121 5.83 124.11 1.08
CA LEU A 121 5.43 124.77 2.32
C LEU A 121 5.82 123.95 3.54
N ILE A 122 5.79 122.62 3.41
CA ILE A 122 6.25 121.69 4.43
C ILE A 122 7.12 120.66 3.77
N HIS A 123 8.27 120.39 4.40
CA HIS A 123 9.12 119.26 4.07
C HIS A 123 9.68 118.72 5.38
N THR A 124 9.18 117.58 5.85
CA THR A 124 9.60 117.06 7.16
C THR A 124 10.95 116.34 7.11
N LEU A 125 11.31 115.74 5.97
CA LEU A 125 12.60 115.08 5.79
C LEU A 125 13.77 116.06 5.63
N MET A 126 13.56 117.16 4.91
CA MET A 126 14.55 118.22 4.67
C MET A 126 13.94 119.59 4.98
N PRO A 127 13.81 119.97 6.27
CA PRO A 127 13.18 121.23 6.67
C PRO A 127 13.79 122.48 6.03
N GLN A 128 15.05 122.41 5.62
CA GLN A 128 15.76 123.48 4.90
C GLN A 128 15.19 123.79 3.52
N LEU A 129 14.39 122.90 2.93
CA LEU A 129 13.75 123.10 1.61
C LEU A 129 12.40 123.82 1.71
N ARG A 130 11.97 124.25 2.90
CA ARG A 130 10.74 125.04 3.05
C ARG A 130 10.88 126.38 2.32
N GLN A 131 9.81 126.78 1.64
CA GLN A 131 9.74 127.93 0.72
C GLN A 131 10.67 127.86 -0.50
N SER A 132 11.28 126.70 -0.76
CA SER A 132 12.05 126.46 -1.99
C SER A 132 11.20 125.74 -3.03
N LYS A 133 11.53 125.94 -4.31
CA LYS A 133 10.94 125.16 -5.39
C LYS A 133 11.58 123.79 -5.46
N LEU A 134 10.77 122.75 -5.30
CA LEU A 134 11.18 121.38 -5.49
C LEU A 134 11.14 121.04 -7.00
N THR A 135 12.15 120.32 -7.48
CA THR A 135 12.36 120.07 -8.92
C THR A 135 12.70 118.63 -9.25
N GLU A 136 12.70 117.73 -8.27
CA GLU A 136 12.98 116.31 -8.49
C GLU A 136 11.84 115.64 -9.28
N GLN A 137 12.12 114.47 -9.84
CA GLN A 137 11.19 113.76 -10.71
C GLN A 137 9.90 113.36 -9.97
N GLU A 138 10.02 113.01 -8.70
CA GLU A 138 8.92 112.65 -7.81
C GLU A 138 8.07 113.87 -7.44
N ASP A 139 8.69 115.04 -7.29
CA ASP A 139 7.99 116.31 -7.05
C ASP A 139 7.11 116.67 -8.25
N MET A 140 7.67 116.58 -9.46
CA MET A 140 6.94 116.86 -10.69
C MET A 140 5.84 115.82 -10.94
N PHE A 141 6.10 114.54 -10.64
CA PHE A 141 5.09 113.49 -10.72
C PHE A 141 3.92 113.77 -9.78
N ALA A 142 4.18 114.22 -8.56
CA ALA A 142 3.14 114.46 -7.57
C ALA A 142 2.21 115.61 -7.95
N ILE A 143 2.73 116.74 -8.44
CA ILE A 143 1.92 117.89 -8.86
C ILE A 143 0.98 117.53 -10.02
N ALA A 144 1.41 116.63 -10.92
CA ALA A 144 0.59 116.20 -12.04
C ALA A 144 -0.64 115.37 -11.63
N GLN A 145 -0.69 114.89 -10.37
CA GLN A 145 -1.79 114.04 -9.90
C GLN A 145 -2.99 114.88 -9.45
N HIS A 146 -4.14 114.59 -10.06
CA HIS A 146 -5.42 115.25 -9.75
C HIS A 146 -6.35 114.35 -8.92
N GLN A 147 -5.91 113.14 -8.59
CA GLN A 147 -6.61 112.18 -7.75
C GLN A 147 -5.63 111.53 -6.77
N GLU A 148 -6.15 110.95 -5.69
CA GLU A 148 -5.34 110.17 -4.76
C GLU A 148 -4.58 109.08 -5.52
N THR A 149 -3.26 109.16 -5.50
CA THR A 149 -2.38 108.28 -6.26
C THR A 149 -1.30 107.75 -5.34
N ILE A 150 -0.91 106.49 -5.54
CA ILE A 150 0.19 105.88 -4.81
C ILE A 150 1.34 105.71 -5.80
N ASN A 151 2.49 106.28 -5.45
CA ASN A 151 3.71 106.18 -6.22
C ASN A 151 4.72 105.33 -5.46
N GLU A 152 5.32 104.35 -6.11
CA GLU A 152 6.41 103.56 -5.55
C GLU A 152 7.69 103.93 -6.28
N PHE A 153 8.70 104.40 -5.55
CA PHE A 153 9.97 104.83 -6.13
C PHE A 153 11.13 104.55 -5.19
N THR A 154 12.35 104.56 -5.73
CA THR A 154 13.57 104.30 -4.96
C THR A 154 14.39 105.58 -4.89
N LYS A 155 14.75 106.01 -3.67
CA LYS A 155 15.62 107.18 -3.45
C LYS A 155 16.79 106.78 -2.56
N GLY A 156 17.99 106.74 -3.14
CA GLY A 156 19.17 106.16 -2.49
C GLY A 156 19.06 104.64 -2.38
N GLU A 157 19.30 104.10 -1.18
CA GLU A 157 19.15 102.65 -0.88
C GLU A 157 17.73 102.28 -0.40
N ASN A 158 16.83 103.25 -0.26
CA ASN A 158 15.50 103.03 0.31
C ASN A 158 14.41 103.07 -0.76
N GLU A 159 13.52 102.08 -0.72
CA GLU A 159 12.26 102.09 -1.45
C GLU A 159 11.20 102.85 -0.64
N TYR A 160 10.46 103.72 -1.31
CA TYR A 160 9.40 104.53 -0.75
C TYR A 160 8.09 104.26 -1.47
N MET A 161 7.03 104.07 -0.68
CA MET A 161 5.65 104.14 -1.13
C MET A 161 5.10 105.50 -0.69
N GLU A 162 4.87 106.38 -1.64
CA GLU A 162 4.36 107.73 -1.42
C GLU A 162 2.87 107.81 -1.80
N ILE A 163 2.04 108.25 -0.86
CA ILE A 163 0.65 108.58 -1.10
C ILE A 163 0.56 110.06 -1.40
N ILE A 164 -0.01 110.38 -2.56
CA ILE A 164 -0.11 111.72 -3.11
C ILE A 164 -1.59 112.10 -3.13
N VAL A 165 -1.92 113.15 -2.39
CA VAL A 165 -3.29 113.63 -2.21
C VAL A 165 -3.38 115.08 -2.66
N PRO A 166 -4.26 115.41 -3.64
CA PRO A 166 -4.47 116.80 -4.04
C PRO A 166 -5.18 117.57 -2.92
N VAL A 167 -4.69 118.79 -2.65
CA VAL A 167 -5.20 119.73 -1.65
C VAL A 167 -5.91 120.87 -2.36
N ASN A 168 -7.14 121.15 -1.97
CA ASN A 168 -7.98 122.17 -2.58
C ASN A 168 -8.22 123.33 -1.61
N LEU A 169 -8.17 124.56 -2.12
CA LEU A 169 -8.58 125.76 -1.40
C LEU A 169 -9.85 126.32 -2.03
N ALA A 170 -10.94 126.42 -1.27
CA ALA A 170 -12.25 126.86 -1.77
C ALA A 170 -12.70 126.13 -3.05
N SER A 171 -12.49 124.80 -3.09
CA SER A 171 -12.79 123.92 -4.24
C SER A 171 -11.94 124.14 -5.51
N GLN A 172 -10.86 124.91 -5.42
CA GLN A 172 -9.85 125.03 -6.48
C GLN A 172 -8.59 124.23 -6.11
N PRO A 173 -7.97 123.50 -7.05
CA PRO A 173 -6.73 122.78 -6.80
C PRO A 173 -5.64 123.78 -6.43
N TRP A 174 -5.06 123.60 -5.24
CA TRP A 174 -4.06 124.52 -4.71
C TRP A 174 -2.65 123.91 -4.72
N GLY A 175 -2.56 122.61 -4.45
CA GLY A 175 -1.30 121.91 -4.32
C GLY A 175 -1.50 120.43 -4.02
N VAL A 176 -0.43 119.78 -3.56
CA VAL A 176 -0.42 118.36 -3.23
C VAL A 176 0.21 118.12 -1.88
N LEU A 177 -0.42 117.22 -1.11
CA LEU A 177 0.12 116.64 0.11
C LEU A 177 0.68 115.27 -0.23
N ARG A 178 1.94 115.06 0.09
CA ARG A 178 2.69 113.83 -0.19
C ARG A 178 3.12 113.20 1.11
N ILE A 179 2.90 111.91 1.24
CA ILE A 179 3.17 111.16 2.46
C ILE A 179 3.94 109.91 2.08
N GLY A 180 5.24 109.89 2.36
CA GLY A 180 6.13 108.78 2.04
C GLY A 180 6.25 107.79 3.18
N TYR A 181 6.16 106.50 2.89
CA TYR A 181 6.45 105.38 3.78
C TYR A 181 7.69 104.65 3.28
N SER A 182 8.65 104.32 4.15
CA SER A 182 9.82 103.52 3.76
C SER A 182 9.52 102.03 3.84
N ASP A 183 9.98 101.29 2.84
CA ASP A 183 9.81 99.83 2.76
C ASP A 183 10.74 99.06 3.70
N GLU A 184 11.69 99.75 4.35
CA GLU A 184 12.68 99.18 5.29
C GLU A 184 12.02 98.43 6.45
N ARG A 185 10.97 98.99 7.08
CA ARG A 185 10.27 98.34 8.20
C ARG A 185 9.38 97.19 7.72
N LEU A 186 8.73 97.33 6.56
CA LEU A 186 7.93 96.26 5.95
C LEU A 186 8.82 95.06 5.60
N ASN A 187 9.96 95.31 4.97
CA ASN A 187 10.95 94.29 4.63
C ASN A 187 11.58 93.67 5.89
N LYS A 188 11.81 94.45 6.95
CA LYS A 188 12.23 93.92 8.25
C LYS A 188 11.18 93.00 8.88
N MET A 189 9.90 93.38 8.86
CA MET A 189 8.79 92.55 9.35
C MET A 189 8.61 91.26 8.53
N ILE A 190 8.76 91.33 7.21
CA ILE A 190 8.74 90.15 6.32
C ILE A 190 9.92 89.23 6.64
N LYS A 191 11.12 89.78 6.84
CA LYS A 191 12.32 89.02 7.21
C LYS A 191 12.19 88.36 8.59
N GLU A 192 11.62 89.07 9.56
CA GLU A 192 11.30 88.52 10.89
C GLU A 192 10.26 87.39 10.79
N THR A 193 9.22 87.57 9.98
CA THR A 193 8.19 86.55 9.72
C THR A 193 8.79 85.30 9.09
N HIS A 194 9.63 85.44 8.07
CA HIS A 194 10.36 84.32 7.46
C HIS A 194 11.24 83.58 8.48
N LYS A 195 11.96 84.32 9.33
CA LYS A 195 12.78 83.72 10.39
C LYS A 195 11.94 82.94 11.40
N THR A 196 10.78 83.45 11.80
CA THR A 196 9.85 82.71 12.68
C THR A 196 9.36 81.42 12.03
N ILE A 197 9.15 81.40 10.71
CA ILE A 197 8.70 80.22 9.98
C ILE A 197 9.81 79.18 9.89
N GLU A 198 11.05 79.59 9.61
CA GLU A 198 12.19 78.67 9.62
C GLU A 198 12.32 77.97 10.98
N LEU A 199 12.19 78.73 12.08
CA LEU A 199 12.21 78.17 13.44
C LEU A 199 11.04 77.21 13.70
N LYS A 200 9.81 77.58 13.30
CA LYS A 200 8.64 76.70 13.44
C LYS A 200 8.79 75.42 12.59
N THR A 201 9.36 75.53 11.40
CA THR A 201 9.60 74.40 10.50
C THR A 201 10.65 73.45 11.08
N GLN A 202 11.73 73.99 11.68
CA GLN A 202 12.74 73.19 12.38
C GLN A 202 12.15 72.45 13.59
N ASP A 203 11.36 73.12 14.45
CA ASP A 203 10.69 72.47 15.59
C ASP A 203 9.74 71.35 15.14
N MET A 204 8.96 71.60 14.09
CA MET A 204 8.05 70.62 13.48
C MET A 204 8.79 69.39 12.94
N ILE A 205 9.92 69.57 12.25
CA ILE A 205 10.75 68.46 11.75
C ILE A 205 11.30 67.64 12.93
N ILE A 206 11.83 68.29 13.97
CA ILE A 206 12.37 67.61 15.15
C ILE A 206 11.29 66.77 15.83
N ARG A 207 10.10 67.33 16.07
CA ARG A 207 8.97 66.58 16.65
C ARG A 207 8.56 65.37 15.80
N SER A 208 8.50 65.54 14.49
CA SER A 208 8.17 64.47 13.54
C SER A 208 9.19 63.33 13.60
N ILE A 209 10.48 63.65 13.67
CA ILE A 209 11.56 62.67 13.83
C ILE A 209 11.46 61.93 15.17
N VAL A 210 11.20 62.65 16.27
CA VAL A 210 11.04 62.04 17.61
C VAL A 210 9.88 61.05 17.63
N ILE A 211 8.72 61.41 17.05
CA ILE A 211 7.56 60.51 16.95
C ILE A 211 7.90 59.27 16.11
N ALA A 212 8.61 59.44 15.00
CA ALA A 212 9.05 58.33 14.16
C ALA A 212 9.95 57.36 14.95
N ILE A 213 10.96 57.88 15.66
CA ILE A 213 11.87 57.06 16.49
C ILE A 213 11.10 56.32 17.59
N LEU A 214 10.18 57.00 18.29
CA LEU A 214 9.36 56.38 19.33
C LEU A 214 8.52 55.22 18.77
N SER A 215 7.86 55.42 17.63
CA SER A 215 7.03 54.40 16.99
C SER A 215 7.83 53.15 16.60
N ILE A 216 9.04 53.35 16.03
CA ILE A 216 9.97 52.27 15.67
C ILE A 216 10.40 51.50 16.93
N THR A 217 10.71 52.21 18.02
CA THR A 217 11.16 51.60 19.27
C THR A 217 10.07 50.73 19.91
N VAL A 218 8.84 51.24 20.01
CA VAL A 218 7.70 50.49 20.57
C VAL A 218 7.45 49.22 19.77
N THR A 219 7.49 49.30 18.46
CA THR A 219 7.20 48.14 17.62
C THR A 219 8.35 47.14 17.63
N ALA A 220 9.61 47.60 17.70
CA ALA A 220 10.74 46.70 17.92
C ALA A 220 10.58 45.91 19.24
N ILE A 221 10.12 46.55 20.32
CA ILE A 221 9.83 45.88 21.59
C ILE A 221 8.72 44.82 21.42
N ILE A 222 7.62 45.16 20.74
CA ILE A 222 6.52 44.22 20.46
C ILE A 222 7.02 43.01 19.66
N ILE A 223 7.83 43.23 18.62
CA ILE A 223 8.40 42.17 17.78
C ILE A 223 9.30 41.25 18.60
N LEU A 224 10.15 41.80 19.49
CA LEU A 224 11.01 40.99 20.35
C LEU A 224 10.20 40.10 21.29
N ILE A 225 9.13 40.62 21.90
CA ILE A 225 8.23 39.85 22.77
C ILE A 225 7.52 38.73 21.99
N LEU A 226 6.98 39.05 20.80
CA LEU A 226 6.24 38.09 19.98
C LEU A 226 7.17 36.99 19.44
N SER A 227 8.38 37.34 19.02
CA SER A 227 9.42 36.41 18.57
C SER A 227 9.77 35.38 19.65
N ASP A 228 9.84 35.82 20.91
CA ASP A 228 10.13 34.94 22.04
C ASP A 228 8.97 33.98 22.34
N ARG A 229 7.72 34.48 22.34
CA ARG A 229 6.52 33.68 22.62
C ARG A 229 6.22 32.64 21.55
N LEU A 230 6.42 32.94 20.27
CA LEU A 230 6.09 32.02 19.17
C LEU A 230 7.25 31.09 18.81
N THR A 231 8.47 31.63 18.74
CA THR A 231 9.58 30.86 18.13
C THR A 231 10.28 29.94 19.13
N ARG A 232 10.27 30.24 20.44
CA ARG A 232 10.86 29.33 21.45
C ARG A 232 10.17 27.96 21.48
N PRO A 233 8.83 27.86 21.61
CA PRO A 233 8.17 26.57 21.66
C PRO A 233 8.36 25.75 20.38
N LEU A 234 8.34 26.39 19.20
CA LEU A 234 8.53 25.72 17.91
C LEU A 234 9.92 25.10 17.75
N ILE A 235 10.98 25.81 18.16
CA ILE A 235 12.35 25.27 18.14
C ILE A 235 12.46 24.08 19.11
N SER A 236 11.86 24.18 20.31
CA SER A 236 11.86 23.10 21.30
C SER A 236 11.20 21.84 20.74
N LEU A 237 10.02 21.96 20.13
CA LEU A 237 9.32 20.84 19.49
C LEU A 237 10.14 20.21 18.36
N THR A 238 10.81 21.04 17.55
CA THR A 238 11.67 20.56 16.45
C THR A 238 12.85 19.74 16.97
N ASN A 239 13.54 20.23 18.00
CA ASN A 239 14.67 19.53 18.61
C ASN A 239 14.22 18.23 19.29
N THR A 240 13.07 18.22 19.96
CA THR A 240 12.51 17.01 20.58
C THR A 240 12.13 15.98 19.53
N ALA A 241 11.60 16.39 18.37
CA ALA A 241 11.33 15.49 17.26
C ALA A 241 12.59 14.80 16.73
N GLU A 242 13.71 15.51 16.65
CA GLU A 242 15.01 14.92 16.28
C GLU A 242 15.49 13.88 17.31
N GLU A 243 15.31 14.13 18.60
CA GLU A 243 15.65 13.17 19.66
C GLU A 243 14.77 11.92 19.65
N ILE A 244 13.47 12.07 19.38
CA ILE A 244 12.55 10.93 19.21
C ILE A 244 12.96 10.09 17.99
N ALA A 245 13.35 10.73 16.89
CA ALA A 245 13.85 10.03 15.71
C ALA A 245 15.13 9.21 16.00
N LYS A 246 15.93 9.62 17.00
CA LYS A 246 17.09 8.87 17.51
C LYS A 246 16.72 7.80 18.55
N GLY A 247 15.43 7.59 18.83
CA GLY A 247 14.93 6.58 19.76
C GLY A 247 14.77 7.04 21.21
N ASN A 248 15.01 8.32 21.51
CA ASN A 248 14.86 8.87 22.87
C ASN A 248 13.44 9.41 23.11
N PHE A 249 12.50 8.51 23.40
CA PHE A 249 11.10 8.87 23.64
C PHE A 249 10.87 9.70 24.92
N SER A 250 11.80 9.69 25.87
CA SER A 250 11.73 10.50 27.10
C SER A 250 12.06 11.98 26.87
N ALA A 251 12.47 12.36 25.65
CA ALA A 251 12.75 13.76 25.31
C ALA A 251 11.51 14.67 25.40
N THR A 252 10.29 14.11 25.40
CA THR A 252 9.03 14.86 25.57
C THR A 252 8.87 15.49 26.95
N ASP A 253 9.50 14.95 27.99
CA ASP A 253 9.42 15.48 29.36
C ASP A 253 10.05 16.89 29.47
N ARG A 254 10.84 17.28 28.46
CA ARG A 254 11.48 18.59 28.35
C ARG A 254 10.58 19.64 27.67
N ILE A 255 9.44 19.23 27.10
CA ILE A 255 8.47 20.14 26.48
C ILE A 255 7.61 20.75 27.60
N ALA A 256 7.92 21.97 28.00
CA ALA A 256 7.07 22.75 28.91
C ALA A 256 5.88 23.34 28.14
N ILE A 257 4.71 22.69 28.25
CA ILE A 257 3.48 23.16 27.61
C ILE A 257 2.88 24.30 28.45
N SER A 258 3.28 25.54 28.14
CA SER A 258 2.81 26.73 28.85
C SER A 258 1.83 27.57 28.02
N SER A 259 1.76 27.35 26.71
CA SER A 259 0.90 28.10 25.81
C SER A 259 -0.51 27.50 25.73
N LYS A 260 -1.54 28.35 25.64
CA LYS A 260 -2.96 27.96 25.50
C LYS A 260 -3.51 28.22 24.09
N ASP A 261 -2.64 28.52 23.14
CA ASP A 261 -2.95 28.79 21.74
C ASP A 261 -2.71 27.55 20.86
N GLU A 262 -2.74 27.72 19.53
CA GLU A 262 -2.52 26.67 18.55
C GLU A 262 -1.16 25.98 18.72
N VAL A 263 -0.14 26.70 19.22
CA VAL A 263 1.18 26.12 19.49
C VAL A 263 1.12 25.18 20.69
N GLY A 264 0.31 25.51 21.70
CA GLY A 264 0.03 24.63 22.84
C GLY A 264 -0.71 23.36 22.45
N ILE A 265 -1.73 23.47 21.59
CA ILE A 265 -2.48 22.32 21.06
C ILE A 265 -1.55 21.39 20.27
N LEU A 266 -0.71 21.96 19.40
CA LEU A 266 0.27 21.17 18.63
C LEU A 266 1.25 20.45 19.56
N ALA A 267 1.74 21.11 20.62
CA ALA A 267 2.62 20.48 21.60
C ALA A 267 1.95 19.30 22.31
N HIS A 268 0.67 19.42 22.71
CA HIS A 268 -0.09 18.32 23.30
C HIS A 268 -0.26 17.13 22.34
N ALA A 269 -0.70 17.39 21.10
CA ALA A 269 -0.88 16.33 20.10
C ALA A 269 0.44 15.59 19.79
N PHE A 270 1.54 16.34 19.74
CA PHE A 270 2.88 15.79 19.53
C PHE A 270 3.34 14.87 20.68
N VAL A 271 3.11 15.29 21.93
CA VAL A 271 3.41 14.47 23.12
C VAL A 271 2.59 13.18 23.12
N GLU A 272 1.29 13.26 22.82
CA GLU A 272 0.41 12.08 22.76
C GLU A 272 0.88 11.07 21.69
N MET A 273 1.21 11.55 20.49
CA MET A 273 1.73 10.71 19.41
C MET A 273 3.02 9.99 19.84
N THR A 274 3.91 10.70 20.53
CA THR A 274 5.18 10.13 21.00
C THR A 274 4.97 9.02 22.03
N HIS A 275 4.03 9.21 22.96
CA HIS A 275 3.66 8.16 23.92
C HIS A 275 3.09 6.91 23.22
N LYS A 276 2.21 7.08 22.23
CA LYS A 276 1.68 5.96 21.43
C LYS A 276 2.79 5.21 20.71
N LEU A 277 3.74 5.94 20.11
CA LEU A 277 4.88 5.35 19.41
C LEU A 277 5.80 4.57 20.36
N SER A 278 6.11 5.13 21.53
CA SER A 278 6.91 4.46 22.58
C SER A 278 6.24 3.16 23.05
N SER A 279 4.93 3.20 23.30
CA SER A 279 4.16 2.02 23.70
C SER A 279 4.15 0.95 22.61
N SER A 280 3.94 1.35 21.35
CA SER A 280 3.96 0.42 20.22
C SER A 280 5.32 -0.24 20.04
N HIS A 281 6.42 0.52 20.19
CA HIS A 281 7.77 -0.01 20.11
C HIS A 281 8.03 -1.07 21.19
N LYS A 282 7.63 -0.81 22.45
CA LYS A 282 7.75 -1.80 23.54
C LYS A 282 6.94 -3.07 23.27
N GLN A 283 5.73 -2.95 22.72
CA GLN A 283 4.92 -4.10 22.34
C GLN A 283 5.59 -4.94 21.25
N LEU A 284 6.13 -4.29 20.22
CA LEU A 284 6.89 -4.95 19.15
C LEU A 284 8.09 -5.72 19.69
N GLU A 285 8.85 -5.14 20.62
CA GLU A 285 9.99 -5.80 21.25
C GLU A 285 9.56 -7.05 22.06
N GLN A 286 8.48 -6.93 22.84
CA GLN A 286 7.90 -8.07 23.57
C GLN A 286 7.41 -9.18 22.64
N TYR A 287 6.74 -8.81 21.53
CA TYR A 287 6.32 -9.77 20.51
C TYR A 287 7.49 -10.46 19.86
N SER A 288 8.55 -9.73 19.48
CA SER A 288 9.76 -10.30 18.87
C SER A 288 10.37 -11.36 19.80
N LYS A 289 10.55 -11.03 21.07
CA LYS A 289 11.12 -11.95 22.06
C LYS A 289 10.25 -13.20 22.29
N THR A 290 8.94 -13.03 22.34
CA THR A 290 8.00 -14.16 22.50
C THR A 290 8.00 -15.07 21.27
N LEU A 291 8.11 -14.47 20.08
CA LEU A 291 8.13 -15.20 18.82
C LEU A 291 9.42 -16.01 18.67
N GLU A 292 10.57 -15.45 19.04
CA GLU A 292 11.86 -16.16 19.03
C GLU A 292 11.81 -17.45 19.88
N VAL A 293 11.31 -17.34 21.12
CA VAL A 293 11.15 -18.51 22.01
C VAL A 293 10.22 -19.54 21.38
N ARG A 294 9.07 -19.10 20.85
CA ARG A 294 8.10 -20.01 20.22
C ARG A 294 8.67 -20.68 18.96
N VAL A 295 9.47 -19.97 18.16
CA VAL A 295 10.14 -20.54 16.99
C VAL A 295 11.14 -21.61 17.41
N GLU A 296 11.93 -21.37 18.46
CA GLU A 296 12.88 -22.34 18.99
C GLU A 296 12.17 -23.60 19.52
N GLU A 297 11.13 -23.43 20.34
CA GLU A 297 10.30 -24.54 20.86
C GLU A 297 9.71 -25.38 19.74
N ARG A 298 9.06 -24.73 18.74
CA ARG A 298 8.44 -25.43 17.61
C ARG A 298 9.47 -26.10 16.71
N THR A 299 10.65 -25.51 16.55
CA THR A 299 11.73 -26.11 15.77
C THR A 299 12.24 -27.38 16.44
N LYS A 300 12.38 -27.38 17.77
CA LYS A 300 12.77 -28.57 18.54
C LYS A 300 11.71 -29.68 18.46
N GLU A 301 10.44 -29.34 18.67
CA GLU A 301 9.32 -30.29 18.58
C GLU A 301 9.24 -30.92 17.18
N LEU A 302 9.34 -30.11 16.13
CA LEU A 302 9.35 -30.60 14.75
C LEU A 302 10.54 -31.53 14.48
N HIS A 303 11.71 -31.23 15.04
CA HIS A 303 12.88 -32.09 14.90
C HIS A 303 12.69 -33.46 15.55
N GLU A 304 12.13 -33.49 16.77
CA GLU A 304 11.83 -34.73 17.50
C GLU A 304 10.79 -35.58 16.74
N ILE A 305 9.71 -34.96 16.26
CA ILE A 305 8.69 -35.63 15.44
C ILE A 305 9.30 -36.19 14.15
N ASN A 306 10.18 -35.44 13.48
CA ASN A 306 10.80 -35.89 12.24
C ASN A 306 11.70 -37.13 12.45
N ILE A 307 12.47 -37.15 13.55
CA ILE A 307 13.28 -38.31 13.93
C ILE A 307 12.37 -39.53 14.18
N SER A 308 11.29 -39.35 14.95
CA SER A 308 10.35 -40.42 15.26
C SER A 308 9.70 -40.98 13.98
N LEU A 309 9.15 -40.11 13.13
CA LEU A 309 8.54 -40.50 11.85
C LEU A 309 9.51 -41.26 10.94
N LYS A 310 10.77 -40.83 10.88
CA LYS A 310 11.79 -41.51 10.08
C LYS A 310 12.05 -42.93 10.59
N SER A 311 12.08 -43.12 11.91
CA SER A 311 12.27 -44.44 12.51
C SER A 311 11.07 -45.38 12.25
N GLU A 312 9.85 -44.86 12.38
CA GLU A 312 8.63 -45.62 12.13
C GLU A 312 8.52 -46.04 10.66
N ARG A 313 8.86 -45.14 9.73
CA ARG A 313 8.91 -45.43 8.30
C ARG A 313 9.91 -46.54 7.98
N SER A 314 11.11 -46.47 8.57
CA SER A 314 12.13 -47.50 8.35
C SER A 314 11.70 -48.87 8.89
N LEU A 315 10.98 -48.91 10.02
CA LEU A 315 10.46 -50.15 10.58
C LEU A 315 9.36 -50.74 9.71
N LEU A 316 8.46 -49.90 9.20
CA LEU A 316 7.40 -50.31 8.29
C LEU A 316 7.95 -50.85 6.96
N GLU A 317 8.92 -50.15 6.35
CA GLU A 317 9.58 -50.59 5.12
C GLU A 317 10.26 -51.96 5.32
N ALA A 318 10.95 -52.17 6.46
CA ALA A 318 11.57 -53.44 6.79
C ALA A 318 10.54 -54.57 7.01
N ALA A 319 9.43 -54.29 7.68
CA ALA A 319 8.35 -55.26 7.89
C ALA A 319 7.68 -55.65 6.56
N HIS A 320 7.36 -54.66 5.72
CA HIS A 320 6.76 -54.89 4.40
C HIS A 320 7.67 -55.73 3.50
N LYS A 321 8.97 -55.43 3.49
CA LYS A 321 9.96 -56.21 2.75
C LYS A 321 9.99 -57.67 3.22
N LYS A 322 10.05 -57.91 4.54
CA LYS A 322 10.03 -59.28 5.09
C LYS A 322 8.77 -60.07 4.71
N ILE A 323 7.61 -59.43 4.74
CA ILE A 323 6.34 -60.06 4.32
C ILE A 323 6.39 -60.41 2.83
N THR A 324 6.82 -59.46 2.00
CA THR A 324 6.93 -59.65 0.54
C THR A 324 7.88 -60.80 0.22
N ASP A 325 9.08 -60.82 0.80
CA ASP A 325 10.09 -61.86 0.60
C ASP A 325 9.55 -63.24 1.03
N SER A 326 8.78 -63.30 2.13
CA SER A 326 8.17 -64.55 2.62
C SER A 326 7.08 -65.08 1.68
N ILE A 327 6.25 -64.20 1.11
CA ILE A 327 5.20 -64.60 0.17
C ILE A 327 5.82 -65.01 -1.18
N GLN A 328 6.86 -64.32 -1.64
CA GLN A 328 7.61 -64.73 -2.83
C GLN A 328 8.23 -66.13 -2.65
N TYR A 329 8.79 -66.41 -1.47
CA TYR A 329 9.30 -67.74 -1.15
C TYR A 329 8.18 -68.79 -1.16
N ALA A 330 7.00 -68.48 -0.61
CA ALA A 330 5.85 -69.37 -0.68
C ALA A 330 5.42 -69.66 -2.13
N SER A 331 5.47 -68.66 -3.02
CA SER A 331 5.22 -68.84 -4.46
C SER A 331 6.23 -69.75 -5.13
N MET A 332 7.51 -69.65 -4.76
CA MET A 332 8.52 -70.59 -5.24
C MET A 332 8.18 -72.03 -4.85
N ILE A 333 7.74 -72.26 -3.60
CA ILE A 333 7.31 -73.59 -3.14
C ILE A 333 6.08 -74.06 -3.93
N GLN A 334 5.08 -73.19 -4.11
CA GLN A 334 3.85 -73.54 -4.82
C GLN A 334 4.12 -73.89 -6.29
N ASN A 335 4.99 -73.16 -6.98
CA ASN A 335 5.32 -73.45 -8.37
C ASN A 335 6.03 -74.80 -8.54
N VAL A 336 6.84 -75.23 -7.56
CA VAL A 336 7.57 -76.52 -7.62
C VAL A 336 6.63 -77.73 -7.50
N ILE A 337 5.46 -77.58 -6.88
CA ILE A 337 4.53 -78.71 -6.72
C ILE A 337 3.65 -78.96 -7.96
N LEU A 338 3.60 -78.00 -8.89
CA LEU A 338 2.86 -78.10 -10.14
C LEU A 338 3.55 -79.10 -11.09
N PRO A 339 2.80 -79.86 -11.91
CA PRO A 339 3.38 -80.86 -12.78
C PRO A 339 4.16 -80.22 -13.94
N ASP A 340 5.23 -80.90 -14.35
CA ASP A 340 6.05 -80.57 -15.51
C ASP A 340 5.35 -81.00 -16.82
N ASP A 341 5.42 -80.16 -17.86
CA ASP A 341 4.81 -80.37 -19.18
C ASP A 341 5.22 -81.72 -19.81
N THR A 342 6.42 -82.23 -19.47
CA THR A 342 6.93 -83.53 -19.95
C THR A 342 6.03 -84.72 -19.60
N VAL A 343 5.26 -84.66 -18.50
CA VAL A 343 4.29 -85.71 -18.14
C VAL A 343 3.08 -85.64 -19.07
N ILE A 344 2.66 -84.45 -19.47
CA ILE A 344 1.49 -84.20 -20.32
C ILE A 344 1.77 -84.67 -21.76
N ASP A 345 2.96 -84.35 -22.28
CA ASP A 345 3.43 -84.74 -23.61
C ASP A 345 3.43 -86.25 -23.86
N ARG A 346 3.48 -87.06 -22.79
CA ARG A 346 3.43 -88.52 -22.90
C ARG A 346 2.06 -89.05 -23.33
N TYR A 347 1.00 -88.33 -23.00
CA TYR A 347 -0.38 -88.82 -23.11
C TYR A 347 -1.22 -88.06 -24.15
N PHE A 348 -0.89 -86.79 -24.40
CA PHE A 348 -1.64 -85.89 -25.28
C PHE A 348 -0.77 -85.45 -26.46
N SER A 349 -1.37 -85.29 -27.63
CA SER A 349 -0.67 -84.85 -28.85
C SER A 349 -0.31 -83.37 -28.82
N GLU A 350 -1.18 -82.55 -28.24
CA GLU A 350 -0.94 -81.14 -27.95
C GLU A 350 -1.65 -80.76 -26.65
N HIS A 351 -1.12 -79.79 -25.91
CA HIS A 351 -1.72 -79.31 -24.68
C HIS A 351 -1.39 -77.85 -24.40
N PHE A 352 -2.10 -77.23 -23.46
CA PHE A 352 -1.67 -76.01 -22.80
C PHE A 352 -2.18 -75.96 -21.36
N VAL A 353 -1.48 -75.18 -20.54
CA VAL A 353 -1.95 -74.78 -19.22
C VAL A 353 -1.88 -73.26 -19.11
N ILE A 354 -2.97 -72.65 -18.64
CA ILE A 354 -3.01 -71.30 -18.12
C ILE A 354 -3.13 -71.46 -16.61
N TRP A 355 -2.15 -70.97 -15.85
CA TRP A 355 -2.22 -70.88 -14.39
C TRP A 355 -1.76 -69.47 -14.00
N GLN A 356 -2.69 -68.67 -13.50
CA GLN A 356 -2.47 -67.27 -13.12
C GLN A 356 -3.12 -67.01 -11.76
N PRO A 357 -2.36 -67.06 -10.66
CA PRO A 357 -2.89 -66.68 -9.36
C PRO A 357 -3.29 -65.20 -9.36
N LYS A 358 -4.27 -64.85 -8.55
CA LYS A 358 -4.74 -63.48 -8.31
C LYS A 358 -3.70 -62.65 -7.57
N ASP A 359 -3.12 -63.25 -6.53
CA ASP A 359 -2.02 -62.68 -5.77
C ASP A 359 -0.69 -63.31 -6.22
N VAL A 360 0.33 -63.28 -5.36
CA VAL A 360 1.63 -63.94 -5.62
C VAL A 360 1.54 -65.47 -5.51
N VAL A 361 0.53 -65.97 -4.80
CA VAL A 361 0.18 -67.39 -4.62
C VAL A 361 -1.35 -67.54 -4.72
N GLY A 362 -1.85 -68.72 -5.09
CA GLY A 362 -3.29 -68.94 -5.34
C GLY A 362 -3.86 -70.19 -4.64
N GLY A 363 -5.18 -70.30 -4.63
CA GLY A 363 -5.97 -71.48 -4.24
C GLY A 363 -6.13 -72.52 -5.36
N ASP A 364 -5.79 -72.15 -6.59
CA ASP A 364 -5.86 -73.04 -7.74
C ASP A 364 -4.65 -73.99 -7.86
N ILE A 365 -4.91 -75.25 -8.19
CA ILE A 365 -3.89 -76.27 -8.51
C ILE A 365 -4.35 -77.18 -9.64
N TYR A 366 -3.44 -77.55 -10.53
CA TYR A 366 -3.64 -78.64 -11.48
C TYR A 366 -2.66 -79.79 -11.18
N ILE A 367 -3.12 -81.02 -11.36
CA ILE A 367 -2.36 -82.24 -11.07
C ILE A 367 -2.47 -83.17 -12.27
N ILE A 368 -1.33 -83.68 -12.72
CA ILE A 368 -1.26 -84.65 -13.82
C ILE A 368 -0.36 -85.79 -13.40
N ASP A 369 -0.95 -86.97 -13.21
CA ASP A 369 -0.22 -88.15 -12.74
C ASP A 369 -0.30 -89.27 -13.77
N ALA A 370 0.86 -89.84 -14.08
CA ALA A 370 1.00 -91.04 -14.89
C ALA A 370 0.70 -92.27 -14.03
N LEU A 371 -0.35 -93.02 -14.36
CA LEU A 371 -0.72 -94.24 -13.63
C LEU A 371 -0.02 -95.47 -14.21
N MET A 372 -0.21 -95.68 -15.51
CA MET A 372 0.38 -96.77 -16.29
C MET A 372 0.78 -96.25 -17.67
N ARG A 373 1.36 -97.12 -18.52
CA ARG A 373 1.86 -96.74 -19.85
C ARG A 373 0.83 -95.99 -20.71
N ASP A 374 -0.45 -96.34 -20.59
CA ASP A 374 -1.55 -95.80 -21.41
C ASP A 374 -2.66 -95.14 -20.58
N GLU A 375 -2.40 -94.90 -19.29
CA GLU A 375 -3.38 -94.32 -18.36
C GLU A 375 -2.80 -93.13 -17.61
N CYS A 376 -3.55 -92.03 -17.56
CA CYS A 376 -3.20 -90.86 -16.78
C CYS A 376 -4.43 -90.22 -16.12
N LEU A 377 -4.18 -89.49 -15.04
CA LEU A 377 -5.15 -88.61 -14.40
C LEU A 377 -4.79 -87.16 -14.68
N VAL A 378 -5.80 -86.35 -14.98
CA VAL A 378 -5.69 -84.89 -15.04
C VAL A 378 -6.73 -84.31 -14.09
N SER A 379 -6.30 -83.45 -13.19
CA SER A 379 -7.15 -82.78 -12.22
C SER A 379 -6.92 -81.28 -12.28
N VAL A 380 -8.00 -80.51 -12.24
CA VAL A 380 -7.97 -79.05 -12.07
C VAL A 380 -8.86 -78.73 -10.89
N ILE A 381 -8.30 -78.07 -9.89
CA ILE A 381 -8.88 -77.88 -8.57
C ILE A 381 -8.77 -76.42 -8.19
N ASP A 382 -9.88 -75.85 -7.78
CA ASP A 382 -10.02 -74.55 -7.13
C ASP A 382 -10.30 -74.79 -5.64
N CYS A 383 -9.37 -74.38 -4.79
CA CYS A 383 -9.51 -74.50 -3.35
C CYS A 383 -10.16 -73.26 -2.76
N THR A 384 -10.85 -73.42 -1.63
CA THR A 384 -11.49 -72.30 -0.94
C THR A 384 -10.51 -71.17 -0.60
N GLY A 385 -10.75 -69.99 -1.20
CA GLY A 385 -10.00 -68.76 -0.96
C GLY A 385 -8.75 -68.63 -1.84
N HIS A 386 -8.28 -67.40 -2.01
CA HIS A 386 -7.08 -67.09 -2.79
C HIS A 386 -5.93 -66.63 -1.88
N GLY A 387 -4.78 -66.29 -2.48
CA GLY A 387 -3.63 -65.79 -1.73
C GLY A 387 -3.04 -66.84 -0.80
N VAL A 388 -2.45 -66.40 0.32
CA VAL A 388 -1.73 -67.29 1.25
C VAL A 388 -2.63 -68.41 1.83
N PRO A 389 -3.87 -68.15 2.30
CA PRO A 389 -4.76 -69.21 2.78
C PRO A 389 -5.08 -70.26 1.71
N GLY A 390 -5.42 -69.84 0.49
CA GLY A 390 -5.67 -70.74 -0.64
C GLY A 390 -4.47 -71.62 -0.96
N ALA A 391 -3.27 -71.03 -0.98
CA ALA A 391 -2.03 -71.75 -1.22
C ALA A 391 -1.77 -72.86 -0.19
N PHE A 392 -2.09 -72.64 1.10
CA PHE A 392 -2.00 -73.73 2.08
C PHE A 392 -2.96 -74.88 1.78
N VAL A 393 -4.15 -74.60 1.27
CA VAL A 393 -5.09 -75.65 0.85
C VAL A 393 -4.55 -76.41 -0.36
N THR A 394 -3.92 -75.75 -1.33
CA THR A 394 -3.28 -76.45 -2.46
C THR A 394 -2.18 -77.41 -2.01
N MET A 395 -1.39 -77.05 -0.97
CA MET A 395 -0.38 -77.95 -0.40
C MET A 395 -1.01 -79.18 0.27
N LEU A 396 -2.10 -78.98 1.02
CA LEU A 396 -2.86 -80.10 1.60
C LEU A 396 -3.40 -81.00 0.50
N VAL A 397 -3.93 -80.41 -0.57
CA VAL A 397 -4.46 -81.16 -1.70
C VAL A 397 -3.38 -82.04 -2.32
N ARG A 398 -2.21 -81.47 -2.64
CA ARG A 398 -1.08 -82.22 -3.22
C ARG A 398 -0.53 -83.29 -2.27
N THR A 399 -0.62 -83.09 -0.96
CA THR A 399 -0.17 -84.06 0.05
C THR A 399 -1.12 -85.25 0.17
N ILE A 400 -2.43 -85.02 0.12
CA ILE A 400 -3.45 -86.07 0.27
C ILE A 400 -3.62 -86.87 -1.03
N TRP A 401 -3.42 -86.21 -2.17
CA TRP A 401 -3.72 -86.75 -3.50
C TRP A 401 -3.07 -88.11 -3.80
N PRO A 402 -1.75 -88.32 -3.64
CA PRO A 402 -1.13 -89.61 -3.90
C PRO A 402 -1.75 -90.75 -3.07
N ASN A 403 -2.00 -90.51 -1.78
CA ASN A 403 -2.58 -91.51 -0.89
C ASN A 403 -3.99 -91.95 -1.33
N VAL A 404 -4.81 -91.01 -1.82
CA VAL A 404 -6.15 -91.31 -2.34
C VAL A 404 -6.08 -92.10 -3.64
N VAL A 405 -5.20 -91.70 -4.56
CA VAL A 405 -5.04 -92.36 -5.85
C VAL A 405 -4.49 -93.78 -5.67
N ASP A 406 -3.43 -93.95 -4.87
CA ASP A 406 -2.80 -95.24 -4.63
C ASP A 406 -3.75 -96.22 -3.91
N GLY A 407 -4.48 -95.73 -2.91
CA GLY A 407 -5.47 -96.53 -2.18
C GLY A 407 -6.60 -97.04 -3.06
N ILE A 408 -7.06 -96.25 -4.03
CA ILE A 408 -8.09 -96.67 -5.00
C ILE A 408 -7.49 -97.62 -6.05
N SER A 409 -6.25 -97.38 -6.46
CA SER A 409 -5.56 -98.20 -7.47
C SER A 409 -5.31 -99.63 -6.99
N ALA A 410 -5.12 -99.83 -5.68
CA ALA A 410 -4.97 -101.14 -5.07
C ALA A 410 -6.30 -101.91 -4.91
N ASP A 411 -7.44 -101.24 -5.07
CA ASP A 411 -8.76 -101.85 -4.94
C ASP A 411 -9.24 -102.43 -6.29
N SER A 412 -9.93 -103.57 -6.21
CA SER A 412 -10.41 -104.36 -7.34
C SER A 412 -11.51 -103.69 -8.19
N GLY A 413 -12.08 -102.57 -7.70
CA GLY A 413 -13.07 -101.78 -8.43
C GLY A 413 -12.49 -100.82 -9.50
N GLY A 414 -11.17 -100.75 -9.66
CA GLY A 414 -10.51 -99.89 -10.64
C GLY A 414 -10.59 -98.39 -10.33
N ILE A 415 -9.77 -97.62 -11.05
CA ILE A 415 -9.65 -96.17 -10.87
C ILE A 415 -10.81 -95.47 -11.59
N THR A 416 -11.63 -94.73 -10.84
CA THR A 416 -12.68 -93.90 -11.41
C THR A 416 -12.66 -92.50 -10.78
N PRO A 417 -12.79 -91.43 -11.58
CA PRO A 417 -12.80 -90.05 -11.09
C PRO A 417 -13.77 -89.79 -9.93
N GLY A 418 -14.98 -90.34 -10.01
CA GLY A 418 -16.00 -90.13 -8.99
C GLY A 418 -15.63 -90.74 -7.63
N ARG A 419 -14.95 -91.90 -7.64
CA ARG A 419 -14.42 -92.51 -6.41
C ARG A 419 -13.27 -91.68 -5.83
N ILE A 420 -12.40 -91.14 -6.68
CA ILE A 420 -11.32 -90.24 -6.25
C ILE A 420 -11.94 -89.05 -5.50
N LEU A 421 -12.90 -88.35 -6.11
CA LEU A 421 -13.56 -87.20 -5.46
C LEU A 421 -14.28 -87.57 -4.15
N SER A 422 -15.00 -88.71 -4.10
CA SER A 422 -15.67 -89.16 -2.88
C SER A 422 -14.69 -89.50 -1.76
N THR A 423 -13.61 -90.23 -2.05
CA THR A 423 -12.58 -90.57 -1.05
C THR A 423 -11.82 -89.34 -0.61
N PHE A 424 -11.44 -88.46 -1.54
CA PHE A 424 -10.77 -87.20 -1.26
C PHE A 424 -11.60 -86.30 -0.35
N SER A 425 -12.92 -86.22 -0.60
CA SER A 425 -13.86 -85.48 0.25
C SER A 425 -13.85 -85.97 1.70
N LYS A 426 -13.75 -87.28 1.93
CA LYS A 426 -13.64 -87.86 3.27
C LYS A 426 -12.30 -87.54 3.91
N SER A 427 -11.20 -87.73 3.17
CA SER A 427 -9.85 -87.45 3.65
C SER A 427 -9.66 -85.98 4.07
N ILE A 428 -10.18 -85.02 3.29
CA ILE A 428 -10.12 -83.59 3.65
C ILE A 428 -10.92 -83.31 4.93
N ARG A 429 -12.14 -83.85 5.05
CA ARG A 429 -12.99 -83.65 6.24
C ARG A 429 -12.37 -84.21 7.51
N GLU A 430 -11.81 -85.42 7.40
CA GLU A 430 -11.12 -86.10 8.51
C GLU A 430 -9.87 -85.31 8.92
N LEU A 431 -9.02 -84.92 7.96
CA LEU A 431 -7.79 -84.20 8.24
C LEU A 431 -8.06 -82.83 8.88
N LEU A 432 -9.04 -82.10 8.37
CA LEU A 432 -9.42 -80.78 8.87
C LEU A 432 -10.45 -80.83 10.01
N LYS A 433 -10.81 -82.03 10.49
CA LYS A 433 -11.77 -82.25 11.58
C LYS A 433 -13.09 -81.50 11.38
N GLN A 434 -13.58 -81.44 10.14
CA GLN A 434 -14.77 -80.63 9.80
C GLN A 434 -16.08 -81.24 10.29
N ASP A 435 -16.05 -82.49 10.75
CA ASP A 435 -17.21 -83.19 11.33
C ASP A 435 -17.43 -82.87 12.82
N VAL A 436 -16.55 -82.09 13.45
CA VAL A 436 -16.70 -81.65 14.85
C VAL A 436 -17.64 -80.45 14.93
N ALA A 437 -18.59 -80.45 15.88
CA ALA A 437 -19.63 -79.42 16.02
C ALA A 437 -19.06 -77.99 16.09
N ASP A 438 -17.98 -77.79 16.85
CA ASP A 438 -17.33 -76.49 17.07
C ASP A 438 -16.25 -76.14 16.02
N CYS A 439 -16.14 -76.89 14.92
CA CYS A 439 -15.16 -76.61 13.88
C CYS A 439 -15.44 -75.28 13.17
N GLN A 440 -14.47 -74.36 13.19
CA GLN A 440 -14.56 -73.05 12.54
C GLN A 440 -14.11 -73.05 11.07
N SER A 441 -13.39 -74.08 10.61
CA SER A 441 -12.97 -74.16 9.21
C SER A 441 -14.08 -74.74 8.34
N ASN A 442 -14.44 -74.02 7.27
CA ASN A 442 -15.23 -74.54 6.17
C ASN A 442 -14.38 -74.50 4.89
N VAL A 443 -13.33 -75.32 4.87
CA VAL A 443 -12.41 -75.43 3.74
C VAL A 443 -12.85 -76.61 2.89
N GLY A 444 -12.94 -76.38 1.60
CA GLY A 444 -13.19 -77.40 0.60
C GLY A 444 -12.55 -77.01 -0.72
N LEU A 445 -12.96 -77.71 -1.76
CA LEU A 445 -12.51 -77.42 -3.11
C LEU A 445 -13.61 -77.75 -4.10
N ASP A 446 -13.59 -77.04 -5.20
CA ASP A 446 -14.27 -77.39 -6.43
C ASP A 446 -13.22 -77.87 -7.43
N GLY A 447 -13.59 -78.77 -8.34
CA GLY A 447 -12.60 -79.35 -9.23
C GLY A 447 -13.13 -80.44 -10.13
N GLY A 448 -12.34 -80.80 -11.14
CA GLY A 448 -12.67 -81.85 -12.09
C GLY A 448 -11.53 -82.86 -12.20
N VAL A 449 -11.87 -84.14 -12.20
CA VAL A 449 -10.92 -85.24 -12.43
C VAL A 449 -11.26 -85.94 -13.73
N LEU A 450 -10.28 -85.99 -14.62
CA LEU A 450 -10.31 -86.67 -15.90
C LEU A 450 -9.36 -87.86 -15.84
N TYR A 451 -9.88 -89.05 -16.14
CA TYR A 451 -9.10 -90.27 -16.30
C TYR A 451 -9.06 -90.64 -17.78
N LEU A 452 -7.87 -90.72 -18.35
CA LEU A 452 -7.64 -91.13 -19.73
C LEU A 452 -7.18 -92.59 -19.76
N ASN A 453 -7.76 -93.39 -20.66
CA ASN A 453 -7.25 -94.71 -21.00
C ASN A 453 -7.13 -94.85 -22.52
N ARG A 454 -5.90 -94.73 -23.04
CA ARG A 454 -5.66 -94.80 -24.49
C ARG A 454 -5.84 -96.20 -25.07
N LYS A 455 -5.56 -97.24 -24.27
CA LYS A 455 -5.70 -98.63 -24.70
C LYS A 455 -7.16 -98.98 -24.99
N HIS A 456 -8.07 -98.45 -24.19
CA HIS A 456 -9.51 -98.64 -24.34
C HIS A 456 -10.20 -97.52 -25.13
N HIS A 457 -9.47 -96.48 -25.56
CA HIS A 457 -10.01 -95.31 -26.23
C HIS A 457 -11.17 -94.65 -25.48
N ILE A 458 -11.02 -94.50 -24.16
CA ILE A 458 -12.01 -93.83 -23.32
C ILE A 458 -11.41 -92.71 -22.46
N VAL A 459 -12.24 -91.73 -22.18
CA VAL A 459 -12.07 -90.77 -21.09
C VAL A 459 -13.22 -90.95 -20.10
N ARG A 460 -12.89 -90.96 -18.80
CA ARG A 460 -13.88 -90.84 -17.73
C ARG A 460 -13.71 -89.49 -17.06
N TYR A 461 -14.82 -88.83 -16.75
CA TYR A 461 -14.80 -87.56 -16.03
C TYR A 461 -15.78 -87.56 -14.87
N ALA A 462 -15.37 -86.96 -13.76
CA ALA A 462 -16.27 -86.52 -12.70
C ALA A 462 -15.83 -85.13 -12.24
N GLY A 463 -16.79 -84.22 -12.08
CA GLY A 463 -16.56 -82.87 -11.56
C GLY A 463 -17.37 -82.61 -10.30
N ALA A 464 -16.79 -81.80 -9.41
CA ALA A 464 -17.39 -81.14 -8.26
C ALA A 464 -17.44 -79.65 -8.58
N SER A 465 -18.63 -79.14 -8.92
CA SER A 465 -18.93 -77.78 -9.39
C SER A 465 -18.24 -77.36 -10.71
N VAL A 466 -17.20 -78.05 -11.15
CA VAL A 466 -16.48 -77.80 -12.41
C VAL A 466 -17.04 -78.64 -13.55
N HIS A 467 -17.06 -78.09 -14.76
CA HIS A 467 -17.53 -78.78 -15.96
C HIS A 467 -16.35 -79.15 -16.86
N LEU A 468 -16.49 -80.25 -17.60
CA LEU A 468 -15.58 -80.60 -18.69
C LEU A 468 -16.17 -80.10 -20.01
N LEU A 469 -15.39 -79.34 -20.77
CA LEU A 469 -15.74 -78.93 -22.12
C LEU A 469 -15.05 -79.88 -23.10
N MET A 470 -15.81 -80.49 -23.99
CA MET A 470 -15.28 -81.37 -25.04
C MET A 470 -15.55 -80.73 -26.40
N CYS A 471 -14.50 -80.48 -27.18
CA CYS A 471 -14.63 -80.02 -28.56
C CYS A 471 -14.36 -81.16 -29.53
N ARG A 472 -15.34 -81.45 -30.40
CA ARG A 472 -15.23 -82.41 -31.50
C ARG A 472 -15.74 -81.76 -32.78
N ASN A 473 -14.91 -81.76 -33.83
CA ASN A 473 -15.23 -81.15 -35.13
C ASN A 473 -15.75 -79.70 -35.03
N GLY A 474 -15.17 -78.91 -34.12
CA GLY A 474 -15.51 -77.49 -33.93
C GLY A 474 -16.78 -77.21 -33.12
N LYS A 475 -17.47 -78.23 -32.61
CA LYS A 475 -18.60 -78.06 -31.71
C LYS A 475 -18.18 -78.40 -30.28
N VAL A 476 -18.55 -77.57 -29.31
CA VAL A 476 -18.26 -77.82 -27.89
C VAL A 476 -19.47 -78.35 -27.16
N ASP A 477 -19.34 -79.55 -26.58
CA ASP A 477 -20.31 -80.14 -25.66
C ASP A 477 -19.87 -79.94 -24.21
N VAL A 478 -20.83 -79.67 -23.32
CA VAL A 478 -20.57 -79.41 -21.90
C VAL A 478 -20.98 -80.63 -21.08
N ILE A 479 -19.98 -81.34 -20.55
CA ILE A 479 -20.18 -82.42 -19.57
C ILE A 479 -20.31 -81.78 -18.19
N LYS A 480 -21.53 -81.81 -17.65
CA LYS A 480 -21.85 -81.15 -16.38
C LYS A 480 -21.20 -81.89 -15.21
N GLY A 481 -20.48 -81.14 -14.39
CA GLY A 481 -20.11 -81.58 -13.05
C GLY A 481 -21.30 -81.68 -12.11
N ASN A 482 -21.07 -82.38 -11.01
CA ASN A 482 -22.00 -82.46 -9.89
C ASN A 482 -22.04 -81.11 -9.16
N ARG A 483 -23.18 -80.73 -8.56
CA ARG A 483 -23.29 -79.44 -7.83
C ARG A 483 -22.65 -79.46 -6.44
N GLN A 484 -22.25 -80.63 -5.96
CA GLN A 484 -21.65 -80.81 -4.65
C GLN A 484 -20.14 -80.54 -4.76
N GLY A 485 -19.62 -79.59 -3.99
CA GLY A 485 -18.19 -79.41 -3.80
C GLY A 485 -17.57 -80.47 -2.89
N VAL A 486 -16.25 -80.58 -2.89
CA VAL A 486 -15.48 -81.59 -2.15
C VAL A 486 -15.04 -81.05 -0.79
N GLY A 487 -15.17 -81.86 0.25
CA GLY A 487 -14.54 -81.61 1.54
C GLY A 487 -15.27 -80.61 2.44
N TYR A 488 -16.07 -79.67 1.92
CA TYR A 488 -16.78 -78.64 2.71
C TYR A 488 -17.55 -79.20 3.91
N LYS A 489 -17.67 -78.42 5.00
CA LYS A 489 -18.37 -78.82 6.24
C LYS A 489 -19.82 -79.27 5.96
N ASN A 490 -20.50 -78.52 5.10
CA ASN A 490 -21.90 -78.76 4.73
C ASN A 490 -22.07 -79.77 3.59
N SER A 491 -20.97 -80.35 3.08
CA SER A 491 -21.08 -81.38 2.04
C SER A 491 -21.69 -82.67 2.61
N ASN A 492 -22.24 -83.53 1.75
CA ASN A 492 -22.65 -84.87 2.20
C ASN A 492 -21.42 -85.80 2.19
N PRO A 493 -21.00 -86.38 3.34
CA PRO A 493 -19.80 -87.22 3.41
C PRO A 493 -19.93 -88.53 2.63
N ASN A 494 -21.15 -88.96 2.33
CA ASN A 494 -21.44 -90.16 1.53
C ASN A 494 -21.90 -89.80 0.11
N TYR A 495 -21.63 -88.58 -0.36
CA TYR A 495 -21.95 -88.19 -1.73
C TYR A 495 -21.16 -89.03 -2.73
N THR A 496 -21.86 -89.52 -3.76
CA THR A 496 -21.25 -90.26 -4.87
C THR A 496 -21.26 -89.36 -6.09
N TYR A 497 -20.07 -89.09 -6.63
CA TYR A 497 -19.91 -88.29 -7.84
C TYR A 497 -20.16 -89.15 -9.07
N ASN A 498 -21.02 -88.67 -9.97
CA ASN A 498 -21.33 -89.38 -11.21
C ASN A 498 -20.11 -89.38 -12.13
N ASN A 499 -19.76 -90.57 -12.64
CA ASN A 499 -18.78 -90.73 -13.70
C ASN A 499 -19.48 -90.64 -15.05
N VAL A 500 -18.93 -89.84 -15.96
CA VAL A 500 -19.31 -89.83 -17.37
C VAL A 500 -18.20 -90.47 -18.16
N GLU A 501 -18.50 -91.54 -18.88
CA GLU A 501 -17.57 -92.20 -19.80
C GLU A 501 -17.82 -91.68 -21.22
N ILE A 502 -16.73 -91.41 -21.93
CA ILE A 502 -16.73 -90.76 -23.24
C ILE A 502 -15.76 -91.54 -24.13
N ASP A 503 -16.25 -92.05 -25.25
CA ASP A 503 -15.40 -92.62 -26.28
C ASP A 503 -14.58 -91.52 -26.96
N ILE A 504 -13.26 -91.74 -27.07
CA ILE A 504 -12.33 -90.79 -27.66
C ILE A 504 -11.80 -91.23 -29.02
N THR A 505 -11.62 -90.25 -29.88
CA THR A 505 -11.04 -90.36 -31.21
C THR A 505 -9.92 -89.34 -31.35
N SER A 506 -8.95 -89.62 -32.24
CA SER A 506 -7.84 -88.69 -32.47
C SER A 506 -8.37 -87.32 -32.93
N GLY A 507 -7.84 -86.26 -32.34
CA GLY A 507 -8.25 -84.88 -32.58
C GLY A 507 -9.33 -84.34 -31.63
N ASP A 508 -9.89 -85.18 -30.75
CA ASP A 508 -10.78 -84.70 -29.68
C ASP A 508 -10.01 -83.80 -28.72
N MET A 509 -10.66 -82.73 -28.29
CA MET A 509 -10.07 -81.74 -27.38
C MET A 509 -10.89 -81.60 -26.11
N PHE A 510 -10.21 -81.51 -24.98
CA PHE A 510 -10.79 -81.40 -23.64
C PHE A 510 -10.28 -80.14 -22.94
N TYR A 511 -11.18 -79.41 -22.29
CA TYR A 511 -10.85 -78.22 -21.51
C TYR A 511 -11.49 -78.27 -20.14
N ILE A 512 -10.69 -78.02 -19.11
CA ILE A 512 -11.15 -77.88 -17.73
C ILE A 512 -10.71 -76.50 -17.26
N ALA A 513 -11.64 -75.70 -16.74
CA ALA A 513 -11.38 -74.35 -16.25
C ALA A 513 -11.98 -74.16 -14.86
N THR A 514 -11.24 -73.47 -13.99
CA THR A 514 -11.76 -72.97 -12.70
C THR A 514 -12.70 -71.78 -12.93
N ASP A 515 -13.45 -71.41 -11.91
CA ASP A 515 -14.45 -70.35 -12.03
C ASP A 515 -13.81 -68.98 -12.30
N GLY A 516 -12.58 -68.72 -11.85
CA GLY A 516 -11.91 -67.43 -12.05
C GLY A 516 -11.79 -66.99 -13.51
N TYR A 517 -11.71 -67.92 -14.49
CA TYR A 517 -11.76 -67.53 -15.91
C TYR A 517 -13.16 -67.02 -16.32
N ILE A 518 -14.22 -67.70 -15.90
CA ILE A 518 -15.60 -67.38 -16.27
C ILE A 518 -16.20 -66.26 -15.42
N ASP A 519 -15.71 -66.08 -14.19
CA ASP A 519 -16.21 -65.12 -13.23
C ASP A 519 -15.40 -63.83 -13.22
N GLN A 520 -14.31 -63.75 -14.02
CA GLN A 520 -13.58 -62.51 -14.26
C GLN A 520 -14.54 -61.40 -14.74
N ASN A 521 -14.66 -60.35 -13.92
CA ASN A 521 -15.44 -59.17 -14.27
C ASN A 521 -14.72 -58.32 -15.32
N GLY A 522 -15.50 -57.69 -16.20
CA GLY A 522 -14.97 -56.79 -17.21
C GLY A 522 -16.01 -56.30 -18.23
N GLY A 523 -15.51 -55.76 -19.33
CA GLY A 523 -16.28 -55.09 -20.37
C GLY A 523 -16.89 -53.77 -19.92
N ALA A 524 -17.71 -53.15 -20.78
CA ALA A 524 -18.28 -51.84 -20.50
C ALA A 524 -19.25 -51.78 -19.30
N LYS A 525 -19.70 -52.95 -18.79
CA LYS A 525 -20.68 -53.06 -17.70
C LYS A 525 -20.12 -53.76 -16.45
N ASP A 526 -18.83 -54.09 -16.44
CA ASP A 526 -18.17 -54.81 -15.34
C ASP A 526 -18.92 -56.08 -14.92
N LEU A 527 -19.28 -56.92 -15.90
CA LEU A 527 -20.01 -58.16 -15.70
C LEU A 527 -19.08 -59.38 -15.86
N PRO A 528 -19.41 -60.54 -15.27
CA PRO A 528 -18.64 -61.77 -15.45
C PRO A 528 -18.44 -62.13 -16.93
N PHE A 529 -17.26 -62.68 -17.25
CA PHE A 529 -16.89 -63.11 -18.60
C PHE A 529 -17.87 -64.16 -19.15
N GLY A 530 -18.28 -65.10 -18.31
CA GLY A 530 -19.30 -66.08 -18.58
C GLY A 530 -18.85 -67.22 -19.51
N ARG A 531 -19.34 -68.42 -19.19
CA ARG A 531 -19.03 -69.66 -19.92
C ARG A 531 -19.33 -69.61 -21.42
N ARG A 532 -20.37 -68.88 -21.85
CA ARG A 532 -20.74 -68.78 -23.27
C ARG A 532 -19.62 -68.15 -24.11
N ARG A 533 -18.89 -67.17 -23.56
CA ARG A 533 -17.77 -66.54 -24.26
C ARG A 533 -16.58 -67.49 -24.35
N LEU A 534 -16.27 -68.20 -23.27
CA LEU A 534 -15.24 -69.24 -23.25
C LEU A 534 -15.50 -70.31 -24.33
N ILE A 535 -16.72 -70.86 -24.36
CA ILE A 535 -17.13 -71.84 -25.38
C ILE A 535 -16.96 -71.27 -26.80
N SER A 536 -17.44 -70.04 -27.03
CA SER A 536 -17.32 -69.41 -28.35
C SER A 536 -15.87 -69.21 -28.78
N ILE A 537 -14.95 -68.91 -27.86
CA ILE A 537 -13.53 -68.79 -28.18
C ILE A 537 -12.95 -70.15 -28.60
N ILE A 538 -13.29 -71.22 -27.87
CA ILE A 538 -12.86 -72.58 -28.21
C ILE A 538 -13.40 -72.96 -29.60
N GLU A 539 -14.70 -72.79 -29.85
CA GLU A 539 -15.34 -73.10 -31.13
C GLU A 539 -14.80 -72.27 -32.31
N ASN A 540 -14.30 -71.06 -32.07
CA ASN A 540 -13.71 -70.24 -33.13
C ASN A 540 -12.24 -70.58 -33.41
N ASN A 541 -11.53 -71.22 -32.48
CA ASN A 541 -10.10 -71.48 -32.57
C ASN A 541 -9.73 -72.97 -32.57
N TRP A 542 -10.70 -73.89 -32.53
CA TRP A 542 -10.47 -75.34 -32.42
C TRP A 542 -9.51 -75.92 -33.48
N HIS A 543 -9.47 -75.33 -34.68
CA HIS A 543 -8.63 -75.79 -35.80
C HIS A 543 -7.16 -75.36 -35.64
N ARG A 544 -6.86 -74.46 -34.70
CA ARG A 544 -5.52 -73.94 -34.46
C ARG A 544 -4.75 -74.83 -33.48
N PRO A 545 -3.40 -74.78 -33.48
CA PRO A 545 -2.59 -75.44 -32.45
C PRO A 545 -2.99 -75.02 -31.03
N MET A 546 -2.85 -75.91 -30.05
CA MET A 546 -3.25 -75.65 -28.66
C MET A 546 -2.57 -74.40 -28.06
N ALA A 547 -1.31 -74.14 -28.43
CA ALA A 547 -0.60 -72.93 -28.03
C ALA A 547 -1.27 -71.63 -28.54
N GLU A 548 -1.76 -71.63 -29.78
CA GLU A 548 -2.48 -70.47 -30.33
C GLU A 548 -3.88 -70.33 -29.70
N GLN A 549 -4.51 -71.44 -29.34
CA GLN A 549 -5.78 -71.42 -28.60
C GLN A 549 -5.59 -70.82 -27.20
N ARG A 550 -4.53 -71.19 -26.49
CA ARG A 550 -4.13 -70.58 -25.21
C ARG A 550 -3.99 -69.07 -25.35
N ASP A 551 -3.26 -68.62 -26.37
CA ASP A 551 -3.00 -67.20 -26.59
C ASP A 551 -4.30 -66.44 -26.93
N ALA A 552 -5.20 -67.06 -27.71
CA ALA A 552 -6.53 -66.51 -27.99
C ALA A 552 -7.38 -66.38 -26.72
N LEU A 553 -7.36 -67.38 -25.83
CA LEU A 553 -8.06 -67.35 -24.53
C LEU A 553 -7.51 -66.23 -23.63
N LEU A 554 -6.19 -66.10 -23.54
CA LEU A 554 -5.54 -65.06 -22.73
C LEU A 554 -5.81 -63.65 -23.29
N ALA A 555 -5.68 -63.46 -24.60
CA ALA A 555 -5.90 -62.17 -25.24
C ALA A 555 -7.35 -61.68 -25.06
N GLN A 556 -8.33 -62.57 -25.23
CA GLN A 556 -9.74 -62.25 -25.04
C GLN A 556 -10.07 -61.95 -23.57
N LEU A 557 -9.54 -62.74 -22.64
CA LEU A 557 -9.73 -62.50 -21.21
C LEU A 557 -9.12 -61.15 -20.79
N CYS A 558 -7.89 -60.87 -21.20
CA CYS A 558 -7.19 -59.61 -20.91
C CYS A 558 -7.94 -58.40 -21.50
N SER A 559 -8.39 -58.51 -22.76
CA SER A 559 -9.20 -57.47 -23.40
C SER A 559 -10.54 -57.24 -22.70
N TYR A 560 -11.17 -58.29 -22.18
CA TYR A 560 -12.44 -58.16 -21.47
C TYR A 560 -12.23 -57.56 -20.08
N GLN A 561 -11.25 -58.04 -19.32
CA GLN A 561 -10.89 -57.50 -18.00
C GLN A 561 -10.55 -56.01 -18.06
N GLY A 562 -9.74 -55.59 -19.02
CA GLY A 562 -9.37 -54.18 -19.20
C GLY A 562 -8.71 -53.57 -17.96
N LYS A 563 -9.43 -52.70 -17.26
CA LYS A 563 -8.95 -52.02 -16.03
C LYS A 563 -9.55 -52.62 -14.74
N SER A 564 -10.43 -53.61 -14.85
CA SER A 564 -11.01 -54.27 -13.69
C SER A 564 -9.96 -55.15 -13.00
N ASP A 565 -10.06 -55.25 -11.68
CA ASP A 565 -9.18 -56.09 -10.89
C ASP A 565 -9.39 -57.58 -11.21
N ARG A 566 -8.35 -58.40 -11.00
CA ARG A 566 -8.45 -59.85 -11.12
C ARG A 566 -9.43 -60.35 -10.05
N THR A 567 -10.49 -61.05 -10.48
CA THR A 567 -11.57 -61.46 -9.57
C THR A 567 -11.13 -62.63 -8.69
N ASP A 568 -10.53 -63.66 -9.31
CA ASP A 568 -10.04 -64.86 -8.62
C ASP A 568 -8.81 -65.46 -9.31
N ASP A 569 -8.25 -66.53 -8.73
CA ASP A 569 -7.22 -67.36 -9.36
C ASP A 569 -7.75 -67.98 -10.67
N ILE A 570 -6.89 -68.12 -11.68
CA ILE A 570 -7.30 -68.61 -13.01
C ILE A 570 -6.50 -69.83 -13.42
N THR A 571 -7.20 -70.95 -13.62
CA THR A 571 -6.63 -72.15 -14.20
C THR A 571 -7.45 -72.65 -15.37
N VAL A 572 -6.80 -72.88 -16.51
CA VAL A 572 -7.40 -73.53 -17.68
C VAL A 572 -6.41 -74.54 -18.24
N VAL A 573 -6.83 -75.80 -18.29
CA VAL A 573 -6.06 -76.89 -18.90
C VAL A 573 -6.76 -77.31 -20.19
N GLY A 574 -6.04 -77.25 -21.32
CA GLY A 574 -6.48 -77.70 -22.62
C GLY A 574 -5.66 -78.90 -23.09
N LEU A 575 -6.33 -79.95 -23.56
CA LEU A 575 -5.72 -81.25 -23.90
C LEU A 575 -6.25 -81.76 -25.23
N LYS A 576 -5.38 -82.28 -26.10
CA LYS A 576 -5.76 -82.88 -27.39
C LYS A 576 -5.33 -84.34 -27.45
N ILE A 577 -6.26 -85.21 -27.85
CA ILE A 577 -6.03 -86.65 -28.03
C ILE A 577 -5.26 -86.91 -29.31
#